data_AF-A0A6G3WQL1-F1
#
_entry.id   AF-A0A6G3WQL1-F1
#
_cell.length_a   1.000
_cell.length_b   1.000
_cell.length_c   1.000
_cell.angle_alpha   90.00
_cell.angle_beta   90.00
_cell.angle_gamma   90.00
#
_symmetry.space_group_name_H-M   'P 1'
#
loop_
_entity.id
_entity.type
_entity.pdbx_description
1 polymer ?
#
loop_
_entity_poly.entity_id
_entity_poly.type
_entity_poly.pdbx_seq_one_letter_code
_entity_poly.pdbx_strand_id
1 'polypeptide(L)' 'MMNHDQAATVRPLTLAWVSRHLEPGERIVRAVALHGGITAEMRRLTIGTWDGGSRDLVLRSYVDPFYV' A
#
# COMPACT_ATOMS: atom_id res chain seq x y z
N MET A 1 -2.32 23.74 -3.48
CA MET A 1 -2.80 22.78 -4.49
C MET A 1 -2.19 21.43 -4.14
N MET A 2 -2.93 20.59 -3.39
CA MET A 2 -2.43 19.25 -3.03
C MET A 2 -2.42 18.40 -4.30
N ASN A 3 -1.23 18.07 -4.79
CA ASN A 3 -1.05 16.93 -5.68
C ASN A 3 -1.59 15.71 -4.93
N HIS A 4 -2.85 15.35 -5.21
CA HIS A 4 -3.28 13.97 -5.16
C HIS A 4 -2.49 13.27 -6.26
N ASP A 5 -1.20 13.02 -5.99
CA ASP A 5 -0.43 12.01 -6.70
C ASP A 5 -1.36 10.82 -6.80
N GLN A 6 -1.66 10.45 -8.04
CA GLN A 6 -2.54 9.35 -8.35
C GLN A 6 -2.16 8.16 -7.46
N ALA A 7 -2.94 7.96 -6.41
CA ALA A 7 -2.90 6.77 -5.61
C ALA A 7 -3.42 5.69 -6.56
N ALA A 8 -2.50 5.08 -7.33
CA ALA A 8 -2.77 3.95 -8.19
C ALA A 8 -3.54 2.95 -7.34
N THR A 9 -4.85 2.88 -7.60
CA THR A 9 -5.83 2.41 -6.63
C THR A 9 -5.44 1.00 -6.23
N VAL A 10 -5.04 0.82 -4.96
CA VAL A 10 -4.80 -0.51 -4.43
C VAL A 10 -6.12 -1.26 -4.59
N ARG A 11 -6.08 -2.43 -5.24
CA ARG A 11 -7.29 -3.20 -5.54
C ARG A 11 -8.10 -3.39 -4.25
N PRO A 12 -9.44 -3.27 -4.27
CA PRO A 12 -10.25 -3.36 -3.05
C PRO A 12 -10.00 -4.61 -2.21
N LEU A 13 -9.79 -5.77 -2.85
CA LEU A 13 -9.45 -7.02 -2.15
C LEU A 13 -8.08 -6.97 -1.47
N THR A 14 -7.09 -6.34 -2.09
CA THR A 14 -5.77 -6.15 -1.51
C THR A 14 -5.84 -5.18 -0.33
N LEU A 15 -6.62 -4.10 -0.43
CA LEU A 15 -6.88 -3.21 0.71
C LEU A 15 -7.54 -3.94 1.86
N ALA A 16 -8.58 -4.74 1.59
CA ALA A 16 -9.25 -5.54 2.61
C ALA A 16 -8.29 -6.55 3.27
N TRP A 17 -7.33 -7.11 2.52
CA TRP A 17 -6.29 -7.96 3.08
C TRP A 17 -5.32 -7.18 3.97
N VAL A 18 -4.84 -6.00 3.53
CA VAL A 18 -3.96 -5.15 4.35
C VAL A 18 -4.65 -4.75 5.65
N SER A 19 -5.91 -4.32 5.60
CA SER A 19 -6.66 -3.87 6.77
C SER A 19 -6.81 -4.96 7.84
N ARG A 20 -6.77 -6.25 7.49
CA ARG A 20 -6.80 -7.35 8.48
C ARG A 20 -5.50 -7.51 9.25
N HIS A 21 -4.41 -6.94 8.76
CA HIS A 21 -3.07 -7.01 9.36
C HIS A 21 -2.66 -5.71 10.07
N LEU A 22 -3.57 -4.74 10.12
CA LEU A 22 -3.37 -3.51 10.86
C LEU A 22 -3.80 -3.71 12.32
N GLU A 23 -3.07 -3.05 13.22
CA GLU A 23 -3.42 -3.02 14.63
C GLU A 23 -4.70 -2.18 14.86
N PRO A 24 -5.43 -2.38 15.97
CA PRO A 24 -6.56 -1.54 16.32
C PRO A 24 -6.19 -0.04 16.33
N GLY A 25 -6.96 0.77 15.61
CA GLY A 25 -6.72 2.22 15.50
C GLY A 25 -5.72 2.62 14.42
N GLU A 26 -5.11 1.66 13.73
CA GLU A 26 -4.31 1.94 12.54
C GLU A 26 -5.17 2.09 11.28
N ARG A 27 -4.74 2.98 10.38
CA ARG A 27 -5.36 3.14 9.07
C ARG A 27 -4.35 3.55 8.02
N ILE A 28 -4.55 3.11 6.78
CA ILE A 28 -3.77 3.57 5.63
C ILE A 28 -4.14 5.04 5.37
N VAL A 29 -3.16 5.94 5.49
CA VAL A 29 -3.36 7.38 5.22
C VAL A 29 -2.75 7.82 3.89
N ARG A 30 -1.80 7.05 3.35
CA ARG A 30 -1.20 7.30 2.05
C ARG A 30 -0.74 6.00 1.40
N ALA A 31 -0.86 5.92 0.08
CA ALA A 31 -0.24 4.87 -0.74
C ALA A 31 0.52 5.53 -1.89
N VAL A 32 1.80 5.19 -2.05
CA VAL A 32 2.67 5.73 -3.10
C VAL A 32 3.27 4.59 -3.90
N ALA A 33 3.18 4.64 -5.22
CA ALA A 33 3.85 3.68 -6.08
C ALA A 33 5.37 3.78 -5.92
N LEU A 34 6.01 2.64 -5.74
CA LEU A 34 7.46 2.53 -5.76
C LEU A 34 7.88 1.96 -7.11
N HIS A 35 8.99 2.46 -7.64
CA HIS A 35 9.62 1.85 -8.80
C HIS A 35 10.15 0.47 -8.38
N GLY A 36 9.43 -0.57 -8.78
CA GLY A 36 9.78 -1.98 -8.56
C GLY A 36 10.32 -2.63 -9.82
N GLY A 37 10.86 -3.84 -9.67
CA GLY A 37 11.20 -4.68 -10.82
C GLY A 37 9.95 -5.15 -11.59
N ILE A 38 10.16 -5.73 -12.77
CA ILE A 38 9.09 -6.13 -13.71
C ILE A 38 8.10 -7.18 -13.16
N THR A 39 8.42 -7.88 -12.07
CA THR A 39 7.63 -9.00 -11.55
C THR A 39 6.66 -8.63 -10.44
N ALA A 40 6.66 -7.39 -9.97
CA ALA A 40 5.78 -6.97 -8.90
C ALA A 40 5.45 -5.49 -8.94
N GLU A 41 4.18 -5.18 -8.66
CA GLU A 41 3.79 -3.84 -8.27
C GLU A 41 4.20 -3.60 -6.82
N MET A 42 5.00 -2.56 -6.58
CA MET A 42 5.43 -2.17 -5.23
C MET A 42 4.80 -0.84 -4.84
N ARG A 43 4.32 -0.76 -3.59
CA ARG A 43 3.75 0.48 -3.03
C ARG A 43 4.23 0.67 -1.60
N ARG A 44 4.58 1.91 -1.24
CA ARG A 44 4.74 2.31 0.16
C ARG A 44 3.38 2.73 0.71
N LEU A 45 2.96 2.09 1.80
CA LEU A 45 1.78 2.46 2.56
C LEU A 45 2.25 3.21 3.80
N THR A 46 1.74 4.42 4.01
CA THR A 46 1.89 5.11 5.30
C THR A 46 0.67 4.79 6.13
N ILE A 47 0.90 4.19 7.30
CA ILE A 47 -0.11 3.80 8.27
C ILE A 47 -0.09 4.84 9.38
N GLY A 48 -1.20 5.55 9.55
CA GLY A 48 -1.38 6.47 10.68
C GLY A 48 -1.95 5.73 11.88
N THR A 49 -1.51 6.14 13.07
CA THR A 49 -2.02 5.66 14.36
C THR A 49 -2.88 6.75 15.03
N TRP A 50 -3.69 6.36 16.01
CA TRP A 50 -4.62 7.27 16.70
C TRP A 50 -3.91 8.33 17.57
N ASP A 51 -2.70 8.03 18.03
CA ASP A 51 -1.82 8.91 18.81
C ASP A 51 -1.06 9.94 17.94
N GLY A 52 -1.37 10.01 16.65
CA GLY A 52 -0.76 10.93 15.70
C GLY A 52 0.58 10.46 15.13
N GLY A 53 1.04 9.26 15.53
CA GLY A 53 2.18 8.60 14.93
C GLY A 53 1.90 8.06 13.52
N SER A 54 2.97 7.58 12.87
CA SER A 54 2.86 6.83 11.63
C SER A 54 3.99 5.83 11.46
N ARG A 55 3.71 4.72 10.77
CA ARG A 55 4.71 3.77 10.28
C ARG A 55 4.54 3.52 8.79
N ASP A 56 5.64 3.23 8.11
CA ASP A 56 5.62 2.87 6.70
C ASP A 56 5.67 1.33 6.54
N LEU A 57 4.84 0.80 5.65
CA LEU A 57 4.86 -0.58 5.19
C LEU A 57 5.12 -0.61 3.68
N VAL A 58 5.75 -1.69 3.19
CA VAL A 58 5.88 -1.94 1.75
C VAL A 58 4.93 -3.07 1.35
N LEU A 59 3.96 -2.74 0.49
CA LEU A 59 3.10 -3.71 -0.16
C LEU A 59 3.75 -4.14 -1.47
N ARG A 60 4.05 -5.44 -1.59
CA ARG A 60 4.52 -6.08 -2.82
C ARG A 60 3.43 -7.02 -3.34
N SER A 61 2.89 -6.72 -4.52
CA SER A 61 1.92 -7.57 -5.22
C SER A 61 2.57 -8.14 -6.46
N TYR A 62 2.77 -9.47 -6.48
CA TYR A 62 3.31 -10.16 -7.65
C TYR A 62 2.30 -10.07 -8.80
N VAL A 63 2.79 -9.67 -9.98
CA VAL A 63 2.01 -9.81 -11.21
C VAL A 63 2.07 -11.27 -11.66
N ASP A 64 1.10 -11.69 -12.49
CA ASP A 64 0.94 -13.08 -12.92
C ASP A 64 2.30 -13.71 -13.28
N PRO A 65 2.63 -14.91 -12.76
CA PRO A 65 3.89 -15.56 -13.08
C PRO A 65 4.02 -15.74 -14.59
N PHE A 66 5.13 -15.26 -15.15
CA PHE A 66 5.61 -15.77 -16.42
C PHE A 66 6.05 -17.22 -16.18
N TYR A 67 5.13 -18.18 -16.23
CA TYR A 67 5.51 -19.56 -16.44
C TYR A 67 6.08 -19.64 -17.85
N VAL A 68 7.40 -19.79 -17.96
CA VAL A 68 8.12 -20.12 -19.20
C VAL A 68 8.37 -21.63 -19.20
#